data_AF-A0A8H7NS48-F1
#
_entry.id   AF-A0A8H7NS48-F1
#
_cell.length_a   1.000
_cell.length_b   1.000
_cell.length_c   1.000
_cell.angle_alpha   90.00
_cell.angle_beta   90.00
_cell.angle_gamma   90.00
#
_symmetry.space_group_name_H-M   'P 1'
#
loop_
_entity.id
_entity.type
_entity.pdbx_description
1 polymer ?
#
loop_
_entity_poly.entity_id
_entity_poly.type
_entity_poly.pdbx_seq_one_letter_code
_entity_poly.pdbx_strand_id
1 'polypeptide(L)'
;MSSPASPPDKETLKHLLPLRYDGKTVIECNHFILQLLIYWAINMTLSTIELKIQVALSLLDGDARTWATPIFAQLAAVQIQIQGATTPFTNEAAFLTAFKAHFGNLDDAAAAQVELTKLCADKSMREKRTAAEFSALFKGPADRSGYGDLELHDKYLSGIPSQVEDVAEHVMVHPAHKALRPASMWPSKKETSLASASAVGKGGTDTSSAPIVRTNLTQNVPTRGLWLPQVPPRL
;
A
#
# COMPACT_ATOMS: atom_id res chain seq x y z
N MET A 1 -20.73 -26.80 34.66
CA MET A 1 -20.99 -25.37 34.37
C MET A 1 -19.64 -24.69 34.21
N SER A 2 -19.36 -24.05 33.08
CA SER A 2 -18.10 -23.33 32.89
C SER A 2 -18.06 -22.11 33.80
N SER A 3 -16.96 -21.94 34.54
CA SER A 3 -16.71 -20.73 35.31
C SER A 3 -16.75 -19.51 34.39
N PRO A 4 -17.34 -18.37 34.83
CA PRO A 4 -17.22 -17.13 34.10
C PRO A 4 -15.73 -16.75 33.99
N ALA A 5 -15.31 -16.36 32.79
CA ALA A 5 -13.95 -15.91 32.53
C ALA A 5 -13.64 -14.71 33.43
N SER A 6 -12.52 -14.78 34.14
CA SER A 6 -12.08 -13.67 35.00
C SER A 6 -11.83 -12.41 34.15
N PRO A 7 -12.20 -11.23 34.66
CA PRO A 7 -11.89 -9.97 33.99
C PRO A 7 -10.37 -9.86 33.72
N PRO A 8 -9.96 -9.27 32.58
CA PRO A 8 -8.54 -9.02 32.30
C PRO A 8 -7.91 -8.19 33.42
N ASP A 9 -6.72 -8.59 33.88
CA ASP A 9 -6.02 -7.85 34.93
C ASP A 9 -5.43 -6.52 34.41
N LYS A 10 -5.05 -5.64 35.35
CA LYS A 10 -4.54 -4.29 35.05
C LYS A 10 -3.22 -4.32 34.25
N GLU A 11 -2.36 -5.31 34.47
CA GLU A 11 -1.09 -5.42 33.76
C GLU A 11 -1.33 -5.86 32.31
N THR A 12 -2.25 -6.78 32.07
CA THR A 12 -2.69 -7.22 30.74
C THR A 12 -3.28 -6.05 29.96
N LEU A 13 -4.08 -5.19 30.60
CA LEU A 13 -4.61 -3.98 29.97
C LEU A 13 -3.51 -2.98 29.55
N LYS A 14 -2.40 -2.87 30.27
CA LYS A 14 -1.27 -2.00 29.86
C LYS A 14 -0.59 -2.51 28.58
N HIS A 15 -0.47 -3.82 28.43
CA HIS A 15 0.10 -4.43 27.22
C HIS A 15 -0.82 -4.29 26.00
N LEU A 16 -2.12 -4.11 26.23
CA LEU A 16 -3.12 -3.88 25.19
C LEU A 16 -3.31 -2.40 24.85
N LEU A 17 -2.59 -1.49 25.52
CA LEU A 17 -2.67 -0.07 25.21
C LEU A 17 -2.24 0.15 23.75
N PRO A 18 -3.04 0.85 22.93
CA PRO A 18 -2.67 1.10 21.54
C PRO A 18 -1.33 1.81 21.43
N LEU A 19 -0.59 1.50 20.37
CA LEU A 19 0.65 2.19 20.04
C LEU A 19 0.37 3.66 19.73
N ARG A 20 1.38 4.51 19.92
CA ARG A 20 1.26 5.92 19.57
C ARG A 20 1.14 6.10 18.06
N TYR A 21 0.38 7.10 17.64
CA TYR A 21 0.24 7.48 16.24
C TYR A 21 0.68 8.93 16.04
N ASP A 22 1.56 9.16 15.07
CA ASP A 22 2.20 10.46 14.84
C ASP A 22 1.51 11.31 13.74
N GLY A 23 0.51 10.75 13.05
CA GLY A 23 -0.21 11.45 11.99
C GLY A 23 0.32 11.21 10.58
N LYS A 24 1.36 10.38 10.38
CA LYS A 24 2.07 10.35 9.08
C LYS A 24 1.53 9.40 8.04
N THR A 25 1.14 8.17 8.41
CA THR A 25 0.79 7.15 7.41
C THR A 25 -0.60 6.56 7.61
N VAL A 26 -1.30 6.30 6.51
CA VAL A 26 -2.63 5.67 6.53
C VAL A 26 -2.57 4.26 7.10
N ILE A 27 -1.48 3.52 6.84
CA ILE A 27 -1.27 2.18 7.39
C ILE A 27 -1.20 2.23 8.92
N GLU A 28 -0.40 3.13 9.48
CA GLU A 28 -0.31 3.29 10.93
C GLU A 28 -1.60 3.87 11.52
N CYS A 29 -2.31 4.74 10.80
CA CYS A 29 -3.64 5.20 11.18
C CYS A 29 -4.62 4.03 11.32
N ASN A 30 -4.67 3.14 10.33
CA ASN A 30 -5.53 1.96 10.35
C ASN A 30 -5.12 0.99 11.46
N HIS A 31 -3.81 0.80 11.67
CA HIS A 31 -3.30 -0.04 12.75
C HIS A 31 -3.68 0.53 14.13
N PHE A 32 -3.52 1.84 14.32
CA PHE A 32 -3.92 2.55 15.52
C PHE A 32 -5.42 2.39 15.80
N ILE A 33 -6.27 2.59 14.79
CA ILE A 33 -7.74 2.43 14.93
C ILE A 33 -8.12 1.00 15.33
N LEU A 34 -7.51 -0.01 14.71
CA LEU A 34 -7.77 -1.41 15.05
C LEU A 34 -7.38 -1.72 16.50
N GLN A 35 -6.19 -1.29 16.93
CA GLN A 35 -5.75 -1.47 18.31
C GLN A 35 -6.65 -0.73 19.30
N LEU A 36 -7.07 0.49 18.97
CA LEU A 36 -7.97 1.30 19.80
C LEU A 36 -9.34 0.65 19.98
N LEU A 37 -9.92 0.10 18.91
CA LEU A 37 -11.19 -0.62 18.95
C LEU A 37 -11.09 -1.89 19.83
N ILE A 38 -10.02 -2.66 19.68
CA ILE A 38 -9.77 -3.85 20.52
C ILE A 38 -9.64 -3.43 21.98
N TYR A 39 -8.86 -2.38 22.25
CA TYR A 39 -8.66 -1.86 23.60
C TYR A 39 -9.97 -1.40 24.24
N TRP A 40 -10.80 -0.64 23.53
CA TRP A 40 -12.11 -0.21 24.05
C TRP A 40 -13.09 -1.36 24.27
N ALA A 41 -13.02 -2.43 23.46
CA ALA A 41 -13.86 -3.61 23.61
C ALA A 41 -13.48 -4.44 24.84
N ILE A 42 -12.18 -4.54 25.14
CA ILE A 42 -11.67 -5.35 26.26
C ILE A 42 -11.67 -4.54 27.56
N ASN A 43 -11.40 -3.24 27.49
CA ASN A 43 -11.30 -2.38 28.66
C ASN A 43 -12.66 -1.82 29.09
N MET A 44 -13.38 -2.62 29.89
CA MET A 44 -14.68 -2.26 30.47
C MET A 44 -14.63 -1.10 31.48
N THR A 45 -13.44 -0.64 31.90
CA THR A 45 -13.31 0.47 32.86
C THR A 45 -13.56 1.84 32.23
N LEU A 46 -13.49 1.93 30.90
CA LEU A 46 -13.78 3.15 30.15
C LEU A 46 -15.29 3.26 29.91
N SER A 47 -16.02 3.66 30.96
CA SER A 47 -17.49 3.65 30.97
C SER A 47 -18.13 4.81 30.21
N THR A 48 -17.41 5.91 29.95
CA THR A 48 -17.93 7.08 29.23
C THR A 48 -17.21 7.33 27.92
N ILE A 49 -17.91 8.00 27.01
CA ILE A 49 -17.35 8.39 25.72
C ILE A 49 -16.18 9.37 25.90
N GLU A 50 -16.27 10.32 26.85
CA GLU A 50 -15.19 11.28 27.08
C GLU A 50 -13.90 10.59 27.52
N LEU A 51 -13.99 9.60 28.41
CA LEU A 51 -12.82 8.84 28.88
C LEU A 51 -12.18 8.05 27.74
N LYS A 52 -13.00 7.37 26.92
CA LYS A 52 -12.51 6.63 25.75
C LYS A 52 -11.75 7.55 24.79
N ILE A 53 -12.33 8.71 24.48
CA ILE A 53 -11.72 9.69 23.57
C ILE A 53 -10.47 10.32 24.20
N GLN A 54 -10.50 10.66 25.49
CA GLN A 54 -9.34 11.22 26.18
C GLN A 54 -8.14 10.26 26.14
N VAL A 55 -8.37 8.96 26.34
CA VAL A 55 -7.32 7.94 26.17
C VAL A 55 -6.83 7.92 24.73
N ALA A 56 -7.71 7.87 23.74
CA ALA A 56 -7.29 7.87 22.33
C ALA A 56 -6.41 9.08 21.98
N LEU A 57 -6.84 10.29 22.39
CA LEU A 57 -6.08 11.52 22.12
C LEU A 57 -4.73 11.53 22.86
N SER A 58 -4.64 10.93 24.06
CA SER A 58 -3.39 10.86 24.83
C SER A 58 -2.30 10.02 24.15
N LEU A 59 -2.70 9.16 23.21
CA LEU A 59 -1.81 8.30 22.43
C LEU A 59 -1.33 8.97 21.14
N LEU A 60 -1.78 10.20 20.85
CA LEU A 60 -1.39 10.94 19.66
C LEU A 60 -0.10 11.73 19.90
N ASP A 61 0.76 11.72 18.87
CA ASP A 61 2.02 12.46 18.82
C ASP A 61 2.12 13.25 17.50
N GLY A 62 3.15 14.09 17.34
CA GLY A 62 3.44 14.79 16.09
C GLY A 62 2.26 15.57 15.50
N ASP A 63 1.96 15.31 14.23
CA ASP A 63 0.87 15.96 13.50
C ASP A 63 -0.50 15.56 14.06
N ALA A 64 -0.63 14.31 14.52
CA ALA A 64 -1.84 13.83 15.18
C ALA A 64 -2.11 14.56 16.50
N ARG A 65 -1.06 14.88 17.28
CA ARG A 65 -1.21 15.70 18.50
C ARG A 65 -1.65 17.13 18.19
N THR A 66 -1.15 17.71 17.10
CA THR A 66 -1.55 19.06 16.68
C THR A 66 -3.05 19.10 16.39
N TRP A 67 -3.57 18.10 15.67
CA TRP A 67 -5.01 17.94 15.45
C TRP A 67 -5.81 17.70 16.75
N ALA A 68 -5.25 16.93 17.70
CA ALA A 68 -5.89 16.59 18.96
C ALA A 68 -6.04 17.77 19.93
N THR A 69 -5.14 18.76 19.85
CA THR A 69 -5.04 19.86 20.82
C THR A 69 -6.36 20.63 21.04
N PRO A 70 -7.06 21.13 20.00
CA PRO A 70 -8.33 21.82 20.21
C PRO A 70 -9.43 20.91 20.78
N ILE A 71 -9.39 19.61 20.49
CA ILE A 71 -10.37 18.64 21.01
C ILE A 71 -10.12 18.37 22.49
N PHE A 72 -8.86 18.22 22.89
CA PHE A 72 -8.47 18.10 24.30
C PHE A 72 -8.92 19.30 25.13
N ALA A 73 -8.76 20.52 24.60
CA ALA A 73 -9.21 21.73 25.26
C ALA A 73 -10.73 21.75 25.49
N GLN A 74 -11.51 21.29 24.50
CA GLN A 74 -12.96 21.14 24.64
C GLN A 74 -13.35 20.10 25.70
N LEU A 75 -12.68 18.94 25.72
CA LEU A 75 -12.92 17.93 26.76
C LEU A 75 -12.60 18.45 28.17
N ALA A 76 -11.50 19.18 28.33
CA ALA A 76 -11.14 19.80 29.60
C ALA A 76 -12.19 20.83 30.05
N ALA A 77 -12.72 21.63 29.12
CA ALA A 77 -13.79 22.59 29.39
C ALA A 77 -15.09 21.91 29.86
N VAL A 78 -15.46 20.78 29.25
CA VAL A 78 -16.60 19.96 29.69
C VAL A 78 -16.36 19.40 31.10
N GLN A 79 -15.16 18.92 31.40
CA GLN A 79 -14.81 18.35 32.70
C GLN A 79 -14.88 19.36 33.85
N ILE A 80 -14.46 20.61 33.61
CA ILE A 80 -14.57 21.69 34.61
C ILE A 80 -15.90 22.46 34.54
N GLN A 81 -16.88 21.94 33.78
CA GLN A 81 -18.24 22.47 33.66
C GLN A 81 -18.32 23.95 33.24
N ILE A 82 -17.48 24.36 32.27
CA ILE A 82 -17.61 25.71 31.68
C ILE A 82 -19.00 25.85 31.03
N GLN A 83 -19.68 26.95 31.31
CA GLN A 83 -20.99 27.25 30.75
C GLN A 83 -20.94 27.25 29.21
N GLY A 84 -21.78 26.44 28.58
CA GLY A 84 -21.86 26.29 27.12
C GLY A 84 -20.86 25.29 26.52
N ALA A 85 -20.03 24.63 27.32
CA ALA A 85 -19.17 23.56 26.83
C ALA A 85 -19.99 22.34 26.41
N THR A 86 -19.73 21.83 25.21
CA THR A 86 -20.38 20.64 24.65
C THR A 86 -19.35 19.53 24.44
N THR A 87 -19.79 18.28 24.58
CA THR A 87 -18.93 17.14 24.24
C THR A 87 -18.59 17.19 22.74
N PRO A 88 -17.30 17.02 22.36
CA PRO A 88 -16.89 17.16 20.97
C PRO A 88 -17.44 16.05 20.07
N PHE A 89 -17.80 14.91 20.65
CA PHE A 89 -18.33 13.76 19.93
C PHE A 89 -19.49 13.13 20.69
N THR A 90 -20.53 12.74 19.95
CA THR A 90 -21.73 12.11 20.50
C THR A 90 -21.55 10.62 20.79
N ASN A 91 -20.63 9.95 20.08
CA ASN A 91 -20.32 8.53 20.25
C ASN A 91 -18.96 8.17 19.61
N GLU A 92 -18.53 6.92 19.78
CA GLU A 92 -17.26 6.40 19.26
C GLU A 92 -17.18 6.46 17.72
N ALA A 93 -18.29 6.20 17.04
CA ALA A 93 -18.34 6.22 15.58
C ALA A 93 -18.12 7.64 15.05
N ALA A 94 -18.71 8.66 15.66
CA ALA A 94 -18.50 10.06 15.29
C ALA A 94 -17.03 10.47 15.43
N PHE A 95 -16.36 10.05 16.51
CA PHE A 95 -14.92 10.25 16.68
C PHE A 95 -14.12 9.55 15.58
N LEU A 96 -14.37 8.26 15.34
CA LEU A 96 -13.64 7.49 14.34
C LEU A 96 -13.85 8.03 12.92
N THR A 97 -15.04 8.52 12.59
CA THR A 97 -15.33 9.17 11.30
C THR A 97 -14.52 10.44 11.15
N ALA A 98 -14.50 11.32 12.16
CA ALA A 98 -13.70 12.55 12.10
C ALA A 98 -12.20 12.27 12.03
N PHE A 99 -11.72 11.29 12.82
CA PHE A 99 -10.32 10.87 12.82
C PHE A 99 -9.90 10.30 11.46
N LYS A 100 -10.70 9.40 10.88
CA LYS A 100 -10.46 8.86 9.53
C LYS A 100 -10.59 9.91 8.43
N ALA A 101 -11.48 10.88 8.56
CA ALA A 101 -11.55 11.97 7.59
C ALA A 101 -10.26 12.80 7.57
N HIS A 102 -9.62 12.99 8.74
CA HIS A 102 -8.38 13.74 8.85
C HIS A 102 -7.13 12.95 8.44
N PHE A 103 -7.02 11.69 8.89
CA PHE A 103 -5.79 10.88 8.71
C PHE A 103 -5.93 9.71 7.74
N GLY A 104 -7.16 9.27 7.47
CA GLY A 104 -7.45 8.17 6.56
C GLY A 104 -7.59 8.58 5.09
N ASN A 105 -7.50 9.88 4.78
CA ASN A 105 -7.54 10.41 3.42
C ASN A 105 -6.18 10.97 2.96
N LEU A 106 -5.07 10.50 3.55
CA LEU A 106 -3.74 10.79 3.05
C LEU A 106 -3.49 9.89 1.82
N ASP A 107 -4.23 10.19 0.74
CA ASP A 107 -4.24 9.54 -0.58
C ASP A 107 -3.70 8.09 -0.56
N ASP A 108 -4.45 7.15 0.03
CA ASP A 108 -4.06 5.73 0.13
C ASP A 108 -3.77 5.14 -1.25
N ALA A 109 -4.45 5.65 -2.29
CA ALA A 109 -4.12 5.37 -3.66
C ALA A 109 -2.73 5.88 -4.01
N ALA A 110 -2.43 7.18 -3.87
CA ALA A 110 -1.08 7.70 -4.15
C ALA A 110 0.02 7.06 -3.29
N ALA A 111 -0.24 6.75 -2.02
CA ALA A 111 0.69 6.06 -1.14
C ALA A 111 0.96 4.63 -1.66
N ALA A 112 -0.08 3.88 -2.01
CA ALA A 112 0.05 2.57 -2.62
C ALA A 112 0.74 2.62 -3.99
N GLN A 113 0.54 3.69 -4.76
CA GLN A 113 1.24 3.92 -6.03
C GLN A 113 2.75 4.18 -5.80
N VAL A 114 3.12 4.92 -4.75
CA VAL A 114 4.52 5.12 -4.35
C VAL A 114 5.14 3.81 -3.85
N GLU A 115 4.42 3.03 -3.03
CA GLU A 115 4.84 1.69 -2.59
C GLU A 115 5.12 0.77 -3.79
N LEU A 116 4.19 0.72 -4.76
CA LEU A 116 4.38 -0.06 -5.99
C LEU A 116 5.60 0.40 -6.79
N THR A 117 5.77 1.72 -6.95
CA THR A 117 6.91 2.28 -7.70
C THR A 117 8.23 1.91 -7.03
N LYS A 118 8.31 2.02 -5.70
CA LYS A 118 9.49 1.64 -4.93
C LYS A 118 9.76 0.13 -5.01
N LEU A 119 8.72 -0.68 -4.88
CA LEU A 119 8.80 -2.14 -4.96
C LEU A 119 9.35 -2.60 -6.32
N CYS A 120 8.90 -1.98 -7.42
CA CYS A 120 9.35 -2.30 -8.78
C CYS A 120 10.75 -1.74 -9.09
N ALA A 121 11.13 -0.61 -8.48
CA ALA A 121 12.44 0.01 -8.67
C ALA A 121 13.56 -0.67 -7.86
N ASP A 122 13.23 -1.33 -6.75
CA ASP A 122 14.20 -1.98 -5.87
C ASP A 122 14.92 -3.13 -6.59
N LYS A 123 16.19 -2.90 -6.94
CA LYS A 123 17.04 -3.88 -7.62
C LYS A 123 17.28 -5.12 -6.78
N SER A 124 17.30 -5.00 -5.45
CA SER A 124 17.54 -6.15 -4.58
C SER A 124 16.38 -7.15 -4.59
N MET A 125 15.16 -6.68 -4.88
CA MET A 125 14.00 -7.53 -5.07
C MET A 125 14.13 -8.38 -6.34
N ARG A 126 14.72 -7.82 -7.41
CA ARG A 126 14.95 -8.53 -8.68
C ARG A 126 16.05 -9.59 -8.62
N GLU A 127 17.00 -9.49 -7.69
CA GLU A 127 18.12 -10.44 -7.60
C GLU A 127 17.90 -11.55 -6.57
N LYS A 128 17.16 -11.28 -5.48
CA LYS A 128 17.17 -12.15 -4.28
C LYS A 128 15.83 -12.81 -3.95
N ARG A 129 14.72 -12.34 -4.53
CA ARG A 129 13.38 -12.84 -4.21
C ARG A 129 12.82 -13.69 -5.33
N THR A 130 12.01 -14.66 -4.96
CA THR A 130 11.24 -15.46 -5.92
C THR A 130 10.05 -14.66 -6.47
N ALA A 131 9.57 -15.02 -7.65
CA ALA A 131 8.36 -14.40 -8.23
C ALA A 131 7.13 -14.55 -7.30
N ALA A 132 7.04 -15.63 -6.53
CA ALA A 132 5.96 -15.84 -5.57
C ALA A 132 6.02 -14.83 -4.40
N GLU A 133 7.20 -14.59 -3.84
CA GLU A 133 7.39 -13.59 -2.78
C GLU A 133 7.13 -12.17 -3.27
N PHE A 134 7.60 -11.84 -4.49
CA PHE A 134 7.31 -10.55 -5.11
C PHE A 134 5.80 -10.35 -5.29
N SER A 135 5.09 -11.38 -5.75
CA SER A 135 3.63 -11.34 -5.95
C SER A 135 2.86 -11.12 -4.66
N ALA A 136 3.30 -11.73 -3.56
CA ALA A 136 2.69 -11.52 -2.25
C ALA A 136 2.83 -10.06 -1.78
N LEU A 137 3.98 -9.43 -2.02
CA LEU A 137 4.25 -8.04 -1.65
C LEU A 137 3.57 -7.04 -2.60
N PHE A 138 3.42 -7.39 -3.87
CA PHE A 138 2.76 -6.54 -4.88
C PHE A 138 1.26 -6.44 -4.67
N LYS A 139 0.62 -7.53 -4.21
CA LYS A 139 -0.85 -7.63 -4.10
C LYS A 139 -1.47 -6.54 -3.21
N GLY A 140 -0.91 -6.34 -2.01
CA GLY A 140 -1.47 -5.38 -1.04
C GLY A 140 -1.55 -3.95 -1.59
N PRO A 141 -0.43 -3.39 -2.09
CA PRO A 141 -0.44 -2.08 -2.74
C PRO A 141 -1.27 -2.05 -4.04
N ALA A 142 -1.24 -3.10 -4.87
CA ALA A 142 -2.05 -3.17 -6.08
C ALA A 142 -3.55 -3.00 -5.79
N ASP A 143 -4.06 -3.70 -4.77
CA ASP A 143 -5.47 -3.66 -4.38
C ASP A 143 -5.95 -2.25 -3.97
N ARG A 144 -5.04 -1.43 -3.40
CA ARG A 144 -5.31 -0.08 -2.89
C ARG A 144 -4.96 1.05 -3.86
N SER A 145 -4.11 0.80 -4.86
CA SER A 145 -3.53 1.82 -5.75
C SER A 145 -4.49 2.56 -6.68
N GLY A 146 -5.68 1.99 -6.92
CA GLY A 146 -6.63 2.52 -7.90
C GLY A 146 -6.21 2.37 -9.36
N TYR A 147 -5.04 1.75 -9.65
CA TYR A 147 -4.60 1.45 -11.00
C TYR A 147 -5.54 0.46 -11.70
N GLY A 148 -5.70 0.63 -13.02
CA GLY A 148 -6.41 -0.33 -13.85
C GLY A 148 -5.59 -1.59 -14.12
N ASP A 149 -6.26 -2.68 -14.51
CA ASP A 149 -5.63 -4.00 -14.69
C ASP A 149 -4.43 -3.98 -15.66
N LEU A 150 -4.52 -3.21 -16.75
CA LEU A 150 -3.43 -3.07 -17.72
C LEU A 150 -2.20 -2.38 -17.11
N GLU A 151 -2.41 -1.37 -16.28
CA GLU A 151 -1.33 -0.63 -15.63
C GLU A 151 -0.68 -1.45 -14.51
N LEU A 152 -1.49 -2.21 -13.75
CA LEU A 152 -0.98 -3.16 -12.77
C LEU A 152 -0.15 -4.27 -13.42
N HIS A 153 -0.59 -4.77 -14.59
CA HIS A 153 0.14 -5.78 -15.34
C HIS A 153 1.51 -5.28 -15.81
N ASP A 154 1.57 -4.07 -16.40
CA ASP A 154 2.83 -3.46 -16.84
C ASP A 154 3.81 -3.24 -15.67
N LYS A 155 3.31 -2.68 -14.57
CA LYS A 155 4.12 -2.47 -13.35
C LYS A 155 4.61 -3.80 -12.78
N TYR A 156 3.75 -4.81 -12.72
CA TYR A 156 4.12 -6.14 -12.24
C TYR A 156 5.27 -6.70 -13.08
N LEU A 157 5.14 -6.73 -14.41
CA LEU A 157 6.20 -7.20 -15.32
C LEU A 157 7.50 -6.42 -15.16
N SER A 158 7.44 -5.11 -14.94
CA SER A 158 8.64 -4.28 -14.73
C SER A 158 9.42 -4.64 -13.46
N GLY A 159 8.75 -5.21 -12.46
CA GLY A 159 9.30 -5.53 -11.15
C GLY A 159 9.68 -7.00 -10.93
N ILE A 160 9.23 -7.92 -11.79
CA ILE A 160 9.56 -9.34 -11.66
C ILE A 160 11.10 -9.51 -11.76
N PRO A 161 11.71 -10.29 -10.84
CA PRO A 161 13.06 -10.82 -10.98
C PRO A 161 13.30 -11.43 -12.36
N SER A 162 14.12 -10.79 -13.19
CA SER A 162 14.62 -11.42 -14.41
C SER A 162 15.49 -12.59 -13.98
N GLN A 163 15.04 -13.82 -14.25
CA GLN A 163 15.87 -15.00 -14.11
C GLN A 163 16.99 -14.89 -15.14
N VAL A 164 18.10 -14.29 -14.76
CA VAL A 164 19.37 -14.59 -15.41
C VAL A 164 19.81 -15.90 -14.79
N GLU A 165 19.33 -17.00 -15.37
CA GLU A 165 20.03 -18.26 -15.21
C GLU A 165 21.42 -18.07 -15.82
N ASP A 166 22.39 -17.72 -14.97
CA ASP A 166 23.80 -18.01 -15.24
C ASP A 166 23.97 -19.53 -15.15
N VAL A 167 23.41 -20.27 -16.12
CA VAL A 167 23.98 -21.57 -16.50
C VAL A 167 25.20 -21.25 -17.34
N ALA A 168 26.23 -20.74 -16.66
CA ALA A 168 27.58 -20.85 -17.16
C ALA A 168 27.83 -22.36 -17.29
N GLU A 169 27.87 -22.83 -18.53
CA GLU A 169 28.40 -24.13 -18.90
C GLU A 169 29.76 -24.32 -18.23
N HIS A 170 29.78 -24.95 -17.07
CA HIS A 170 30.97 -25.60 -16.54
C HIS A 170 31.04 -27.02 -17.12
N VAL A 171 31.11 -27.10 -18.45
CA VAL A 171 31.84 -28.20 -19.09
C VAL A 171 33.30 -27.79 -19.03
N MET A 172 34.02 -28.37 -18.08
CA MET A 172 35.47 -28.35 -18.02
C MET A 172 36.05 -28.79 -19.37
N VAL A 173 36.45 -27.84 -20.21
CA VAL A 173 37.38 -28.09 -21.31
C VAL A 173 38.79 -27.90 -20.76
N HIS A 174 39.44 -29.01 -20.45
CA HIS A 174 40.87 -29.07 -20.16
C HIS A 174 41.68 -28.63 -21.39
N PRO A 175 42.75 -27.81 -21.24
CA PRO A 175 43.56 -27.38 -22.37
C PRO A 175 44.69 -28.38 -22.63
N ALA A 176 44.81 -28.86 -23.86
CA ALA A 176 46.07 -29.44 -24.36
C ALA A 176 46.25 -29.12 -25.84
N HIS A 177 47.36 -28.44 -26.12
CA HIS A 177 47.82 -27.97 -27.41
C HIS A 177 48.04 -29.09 -28.45
N LYS A 178 47.69 -28.81 -29.72
CA LYS A 178 48.64 -29.00 -30.85
C LYS A 178 48.24 -28.20 -32.08
N ALA A 179 49.19 -27.41 -32.58
CA ALA A 179 49.10 -26.59 -33.78
C ALA A 179 49.00 -27.43 -35.07
N LEU A 180 48.36 -26.88 -36.11
CA LEU A 180 48.90 -26.76 -37.48
C LEU A 180 47.96 -26.00 -38.45
N ARG A 181 48.54 -24.94 -39.03
CA ARG A 181 48.30 -24.28 -40.34
C ARG A 181 47.14 -23.28 -40.55
N PRO A 182 47.45 -22.06 -41.05
CA PRO A 182 46.50 -21.16 -41.70
C PRO A 182 46.68 -21.17 -43.23
N ALA A 183 45.59 -21.01 -43.99
CA ALA A 183 45.61 -20.40 -45.33
C ALA A 183 44.20 -20.15 -45.89
N SER A 184 44.05 -18.98 -46.52
CA SER A 184 43.02 -18.56 -47.48
C SER A 184 41.64 -18.22 -46.89
N MET A 185 40.91 -17.22 -47.33
CA MET A 185 41.13 -16.07 -48.21
C MET A 185 39.84 -15.25 -48.05
N TRP A 186 39.95 -13.96 -47.77
CA TRP A 186 38.85 -13.01 -48.00
C TRP A 186 38.68 -12.80 -49.52
N PRO A 187 37.48 -12.40 -50.02
CA PRO A 187 37.14 -10.98 -49.96
C PRO A 187 35.65 -10.62 -49.81
N SER A 188 35.46 -9.63 -48.94
CA SER A 188 34.58 -8.45 -49.04
C SER A 188 33.83 -8.20 -50.37
N LYS A 189 32.51 -7.95 -50.27
CA LYS A 189 31.71 -7.02 -51.10
C LYS A 189 30.74 -6.29 -50.16
N LYS A 190 30.95 -5.02 -49.85
CA LYS A 190 30.55 -3.79 -50.59
C LYS A 190 29.06 -3.45 -50.32
N GLU A 191 28.75 -2.59 -49.34
CA GLU A 191 28.76 -1.10 -49.32
C GLU A 191 27.43 -0.47 -49.83
N THR A 192 27.05 0.65 -49.18
CA THR A 192 26.17 1.74 -49.68
C THR A 192 24.66 1.55 -49.50
N SER A 193 23.82 2.50 -49.05
CA SER A 193 23.85 3.75 -48.27
C SER A 193 22.39 4.25 -48.24
N LEU A 194 22.02 5.05 -47.22
CA LEU A 194 21.06 6.19 -47.18
C LEU A 194 19.70 6.09 -47.93
N ALA A 195 18.57 6.62 -47.47
CA ALA A 195 18.37 7.92 -46.83
C ALA A 195 16.97 8.00 -46.18
N SER A 196 16.89 8.95 -45.25
CA SER A 196 15.74 9.51 -44.56
C SER A 196 14.66 10.11 -45.47
N ALA A 197 13.43 10.20 -44.95
CA ALA A 197 12.53 11.34 -45.23
C ALA A 197 11.52 11.55 -44.08
N SER A 198 11.30 12.83 -43.79
CA SER A 198 10.49 13.44 -42.73
C SER A 198 9.21 14.04 -43.33
N ALA A 199 8.12 14.12 -42.54
CA ALA A 199 7.09 15.18 -42.55
C ALA A 199 5.98 14.80 -41.53
N VAL A 200 5.62 15.59 -40.50
CA VAL A 200 4.93 16.91 -40.42
C VAL A 200 3.39 16.84 -40.60
N GLY A 201 2.66 17.42 -39.62
CA GLY A 201 1.22 17.78 -39.63
C GLY A 201 0.49 17.29 -38.36
N LYS A 202 0.10 18.03 -37.30
CA LYS A 202 -0.38 19.40 -36.98
C LYS A 202 -1.92 19.51 -36.81
N GLY A 203 -2.37 19.80 -35.58
CA GLY A 203 -3.66 20.47 -35.18
C GLY A 203 -4.91 19.57 -35.02
N GLY A 204 -5.85 19.76 -34.09
CA GLY A 204 -6.07 20.73 -33.01
C GLY A 204 -7.50 20.61 -32.41
N THR A 205 -7.69 21.17 -31.20
CA THR A 205 -8.91 21.80 -30.59
C THR A 205 -10.15 20.98 -30.14
N ASP A 206 -10.27 20.82 -28.81
CA ASP A 206 -11.25 21.42 -27.87
C ASP A 206 -12.79 21.24 -27.94
N THR A 207 -13.31 20.75 -26.79
CA THR A 207 -14.44 21.22 -25.94
C THR A 207 -15.92 20.89 -26.21
N SER A 208 -16.55 20.34 -25.15
CA SER A 208 -17.81 20.79 -24.50
C SER A 208 -19.09 19.91 -24.56
N SER A 209 -19.40 19.31 -23.39
CA SER A 209 -20.65 19.35 -22.60
C SER A 209 -21.93 18.52 -22.91
N ALA A 210 -22.17 17.60 -21.95
CA ALA A 210 -23.40 17.40 -21.13
C ALA A 210 -24.56 16.49 -21.65
N PRO A 211 -25.55 16.11 -20.79
CA PRO A 211 -25.55 14.83 -20.07
C PRO A 211 -26.77 13.95 -20.42
N ILE A 212 -26.66 12.63 -20.23
CA ILE A 212 -27.83 11.74 -20.32
C ILE A 212 -27.99 10.95 -19.01
N VAL A 213 -29.09 11.28 -18.33
CA VAL A 213 -29.76 10.49 -17.30
C VAL A 213 -30.27 9.20 -17.92
N ARG A 214 -29.90 8.03 -17.34
CA ARG A 214 -30.85 6.92 -17.20
C ARG A 214 -30.48 5.98 -16.07
N THR A 215 -31.55 5.55 -15.42
CA THR A 215 -31.71 4.82 -14.17
C THR A 215 -31.45 3.31 -14.27
N ASN A 216 -31.01 2.78 -13.12
CA ASN A 216 -31.42 1.55 -12.46
C ASN A 216 -30.74 0.19 -12.73
N LEU A 217 -30.35 -0.39 -11.57
CA LEU A 217 -30.21 -1.80 -11.20
C LEU A 217 -29.28 -2.66 -12.05
N THR A 218 -28.19 -3.14 -11.44
CA THR A 218 -28.07 -4.53 -10.95
C THR A 218 -26.86 -4.62 -10.02
N GLN A 219 -27.02 -5.36 -8.92
CA GLN A 219 -25.96 -5.72 -7.98
C GLN A 219 -24.79 -6.37 -8.72
N ASN A 220 -23.60 -5.77 -8.67
CA ASN A 220 -22.36 -6.45 -9.01
C ASN A 220 -21.50 -6.53 -7.74
N VAL A 221 -21.50 -7.72 -7.14
CA VAL A 221 -20.46 -8.17 -6.24
C VAL A 221 -19.18 -8.30 -7.07
N PRO A 222 -18.07 -7.61 -6.77
CA PRO A 222 -16.83 -7.85 -7.47
C PRO A 222 -16.21 -9.12 -6.88
N THR A 223 -16.23 -10.20 -7.65
CA THR A 223 -15.39 -11.38 -7.43
C THR A 223 -13.93 -10.99 -7.71
N ARG A 224 -13.31 -10.17 -6.84
CA ARG A 224 -11.86 -9.96 -6.82
C ARG A 224 -11.21 -11.15 -6.15
N GLY A 225 -10.88 -12.17 -6.94
CA GLY A 225 -10.25 -13.35 -6.38
C GLY A 225 -9.87 -14.39 -7.42
N LEU A 226 -9.16 -14.00 -8.50
CA LEU A 226 -8.64 -14.98 -9.47
C LEU A 226 -7.57 -14.41 -10.42
N TRP A 227 -6.60 -13.63 -9.94
CA TRP A 227 -5.43 -13.27 -10.78
C TRP A 227 -4.13 -13.26 -9.98
N LEU A 228 -3.66 -14.46 -9.67
CA LEU A 228 -2.23 -14.76 -9.58
C LEU A 228 -1.95 -15.71 -10.75
N PRO A 229 -0.97 -15.45 -11.63
CA PRO A 229 -0.55 -16.46 -12.59
C PRO A 229 -0.04 -17.67 -11.79
N GLN A 230 -0.72 -18.81 -11.97
CA GLN A 230 -0.26 -20.10 -11.47
C GLN A 230 1.17 -20.32 -11.99
N VAL A 231 2.13 -20.42 -11.08
CA VAL A 231 3.52 -20.75 -11.38
C VAL A 231 3.53 -22.11 -12.09
N PRO A 232 4.11 -22.25 -13.30
CA PRO A 232 4.15 -23.55 -13.97
C PRO A 232 5.05 -24.52 -13.17
N PRO A 233 4.69 -25.82 -13.11
CA PRO A 233 5.50 -26.80 -12.41
C PRO A 233 6.82 -27.01 -13.16
N ARG A 234 7.91 -27.12 -12.40
CA ARG A 234 9.26 -27.39 -12.89
C ARG A 234 9.27 -28.68 -13.71
N LEU A 235 9.88 -28.63 -14.90
CA LEU A 235 10.45 -29.79 -15.58
C LEU A 235 11.93 -29.90 -15.19
#